data_AF-A0A959BU86-F1
#
_entry.id   AF-A0A959BU86-F1
#
_cell.length_a   1.000
_cell.length_b   1.000
_cell.length_c   1.000
_cell.angle_alpha   90.00
_cell.angle_beta   90.00
_cell.angle_gamma   90.00
#
_symmetry.space_group_name_H-M   'P 1'
#
loop_
_entity.id
_entity.type
_entity.pdbx_description
1 polymer ?
#
loop_
_entity_poly.entity_id
_entity_poly.type
_entity_poly.pdbx_seq_one_letter_code
_entity_poly.pdbx_strand_id
1 'polypeptide(L)'
;PADDLIYPKAIWHYSRGMAFAAKGQLQEARHELQELQLAAADPALEGITIWDINSVFSLLEIADHVLSAEIAEAEGKPGKAIELLAEAVQLEDGLNYNEPPDWFFSVRHHLGPILLEQKRYAEAEALYKRDLEIFRKNGYALKGLYESLVAQGKKEEAREVKKRFDEAWQWADVRLEASKVVS
;
A
#
# COMPACT_ATOMS: atom_id res chain seq x y z
N PRO A 1 -7.11 -10.14 20.16
CA PRO A 1 -8.02 -9.06 20.60
C PRO A 1 -9.15 -9.67 21.44
N ALA A 2 -9.85 -8.88 22.27
CA ALA A 2 -11.10 -9.34 22.86
C ALA A 2 -12.14 -9.58 21.75
N ASP A 3 -13.08 -10.51 21.95
CA ASP A 3 -14.00 -10.96 20.90
C ASP A 3 -14.99 -9.88 20.45
N ASP A 4 -15.23 -8.85 21.26
CA ASP A 4 -16.08 -7.71 20.98
C ASP A 4 -15.39 -6.60 20.16
N LEU A 5 -14.07 -6.67 19.98
CA LEU A 5 -13.30 -5.71 19.19
C LEU A 5 -13.19 -6.16 17.73
N ILE A 6 -14.30 -6.10 17.01
CA ILE A 6 -14.42 -6.62 15.63
C ILE A 6 -13.45 -5.92 14.67
N TYR A 7 -13.44 -4.58 14.63
CA TYR A 7 -12.52 -3.85 13.75
C TYR A 7 -11.04 -4.11 14.07
N PRO A 8 -10.57 -4.02 15.33
CA PRO A 8 -9.20 -4.42 15.68
C PRO A 8 -8.87 -5.88 15.36
N LYS A 9 -9.85 -6.80 15.45
CA LYS A 9 -9.68 -8.20 15.07
C LYS A 9 -9.49 -8.36 13.56
N ALA A 10 -10.27 -7.65 12.75
CA ALA A 10 -10.10 -7.61 11.31
C ALA A 10 -8.70 -7.09 10.92
N ILE A 11 -8.26 -5.96 11.50
CA ILE A 11 -6.91 -5.42 11.27
C ILE A 11 -5.80 -6.37 11.75
N TRP A 12 -6.04 -7.13 12.82
CA TRP A 12 -5.11 -8.17 13.27
C TRP A 12 -4.96 -9.30 12.23
N HIS A 13 -6.06 -9.76 11.64
CA HIS A 13 -6.03 -10.74 10.55
C HIS A 13 -5.32 -10.18 9.32
N TYR A 14 -5.61 -8.93 8.91
CA TYR A 14 -4.88 -8.23 7.85
C TYR A 14 -3.36 -8.27 8.10
N SER A 15 -2.92 -7.83 9.28
CA SER A 15 -1.49 -7.75 9.63
C SER A 15 -0.81 -9.11 9.61
N ARG A 16 -1.48 -10.16 10.10
CA ARG A 16 -0.97 -11.54 10.06
C ARG A 16 -0.92 -12.09 8.64
N GLY A 17 -1.95 -11.82 7.84
CA GLY A 17 -2.01 -12.21 6.43
C GLY A 17 -0.85 -11.62 5.64
N MET A 18 -0.59 -10.32 5.81
CA MET A 18 0.56 -9.63 5.20
C MET A 18 1.89 -10.30 5.57
N ALA A 19 2.06 -10.64 6.85
CA ALA A 19 3.27 -11.30 7.33
C ALA A 19 3.44 -12.73 6.75
N PHE A 20 2.35 -13.48 6.58
CA PHE A 20 2.40 -14.80 5.94
C PHE A 20 2.67 -14.71 4.44
N ALA A 21 2.03 -13.75 3.75
CA ALA A 21 2.25 -13.51 2.32
C ALA A 21 3.73 -13.17 2.05
N ALA A 22 4.32 -12.27 2.85
CA ALA A 22 5.74 -11.91 2.75
C ALA A 22 6.69 -13.11 2.96
N LYS A 23 6.26 -14.14 3.70
CA LYS A 23 7.03 -15.38 3.94
C LYS A 23 6.75 -16.48 2.90
N GLY A 24 5.88 -16.23 1.92
CA GLY A 24 5.42 -17.25 0.98
C GLY A 24 4.52 -18.34 1.61
N GLN A 25 4.02 -18.11 2.82
CA GLN A 25 3.11 -19.01 3.54
C GLN A 25 1.66 -18.79 3.06
N LEU A 26 1.43 -19.11 1.78
CA LEU A 26 0.21 -18.72 1.07
C LEU A 26 -1.07 -19.34 1.66
N GLN A 27 -0.98 -20.53 2.25
CA GLN A 27 -2.16 -21.17 2.84
C GLN A 27 -2.61 -20.44 4.09
N GLU A 28 -1.67 -20.06 4.94
CA GLU A 28 -1.90 -19.27 6.13
C GLU A 28 -2.35 -17.85 5.77
N ALA A 29 -1.75 -17.22 4.75
CA ALA A 29 -2.18 -15.92 4.27
C ALA A 29 -3.64 -15.92 3.79
N ARG A 30 -4.05 -16.95 3.03
CA ARG A 30 -5.45 -17.12 2.58
C ARG A 30 -6.42 -17.36 3.73
N HIS A 31 -5.99 -18.10 4.77
CA HIS A 31 -6.80 -18.27 5.96
C HIS A 31 -7.01 -16.94 6.69
N GLU A 32 -5.96 -16.14 6.88
CA GLU A 32 -6.10 -14.81 7.48
C GLU A 32 -6.96 -13.87 6.62
N LEU A 33 -6.86 -13.94 5.30
CA LEU A 33 -7.72 -13.18 4.39
C LEU A 33 -9.20 -13.57 4.58
N GLN A 34 -9.49 -14.86 4.71
CA GLN A 34 -10.86 -15.33 4.97
C GLN A 34 -11.39 -14.81 6.31
N GLU A 35 -10.58 -14.87 7.37
CA GLU A 35 -10.98 -14.36 8.69
C GLU A 35 -11.15 -12.82 8.70
N LEU A 36 -10.32 -12.09 7.94
CA LEU A 36 -10.49 -10.66 7.69
C LEU A 36 -11.85 -10.38 7.02
N GLN A 37 -12.17 -11.10 5.94
CA GLN A 37 -13.44 -10.94 5.21
C GLN A 37 -14.66 -11.25 6.07
N LEU A 38 -14.58 -12.30 6.90
CA LEU A 38 -15.65 -12.66 7.84
C LEU A 38 -15.88 -11.55 8.87
N ALA A 39 -14.81 -11.01 9.47
CA ALA A 39 -14.91 -9.90 10.41
C ALA A 39 -15.39 -8.61 9.75
N ALA A 40 -14.96 -8.34 8.51
CA ALA A 40 -15.37 -7.17 7.74
C ALA A 40 -16.84 -7.20 7.30
N ALA A 41 -17.48 -8.37 7.26
CA ALA A 41 -18.90 -8.52 6.93
C ALA A 41 -19.84 -8.40 8.15
N ASP A 42 -19.30 -8.18 9.36
CA ASP A 42 -20.11 -8.14 10.58
C ASP A 42 -20.99 -6.87 10.62
N PRO A 43 -22.33 -6.99 10.74
CA PRO A 43 -23.23 -5.84 10.85
C PRO A 43 -22.96 -4.94 12.05
N ALA A 44 -22.27 -5.43 13.09
CA ALA A 44 -21.87 -4.61 14.24
C ALA A 44 -20.92 -3.46 13.86
N LEU A 45 -20.30 -3.51 12.68
CA LEU A 45 -19.47 -2.43 12.13
C LEU A 45 -20.30 -1.31 11.48
N GLU A 46 -21.61 -1.48 11.31
CA GLU A 46 -22.49 -0.48 10.73
C GLU A 46 -22.53 0.81 11.55
N GLY A 47 -22.29 1.94 10.88
CA GLY A 47 -22.22 3.25 11.50
C GLY A 47 -20.95 3.52 12.31
N ILE A 48 -20.03 2.55 12.43
CA ILE A 48 -18.74 2.79 13.09
C ILE A 48 -17.81 3.56 12.15
N THR A 49 -17.18 4.59 12.71
CA THR A 49 -16.24 5.46 12.02
C THR A 49 -14.94 5.56 12.80
N ILE A 50 -13.88 5.97 12.11
CA ILE A 50 -12.66 6.46 12.73
C ILE A 50 -12.80 7.99 12.87
N TRP A 51 -12.82 8.46 14.11
CA TRP A 51 -12.95 9.88 14.48
C TRP A 51 -14.15 10.61 13.88
N ASP A 52 -15.27 9.94 13.59
CA ASP A 52 -16.43 10.50 12.88
C ASP A 52 -16.13 10.98 11.45
N ILE A 53 -15.05 10.49 10.83
CA ILE A 53 -14.57 10.94 9.51
C ILE A 53 -14.76 9.87 8.43
N ASN A 54 -14.13 8.70 8.59
CA ASN A 54 -14.19 7.62 7.61
C ASN A 54 -14.83 6.37 8.21
N SER A 55 -15.58 5.63 7.40
CA SER A 55 -16.17 4.36 7.83
C SER A 55 -15.10 3.28 8.01
N VAL A 56 -15.23 2.48 9.06
CA VAL A 56 -14.38 1.29 9.22
C VAL A 56 -14.57 0.29 8.08
N PHE A 57 -15.74 0.26 7.42
CA PHE A 57 -15.95 -0.58 6.23
C PHE A 57 -15.01 -0.21 5.10
N SER A 58 -14.89 1.08 4.78
CA SER A 58 -13.99 1.55 3.71
C SER A 58 -12.54 1.19 4.01
N LEU A 59 -12.12 1.26 5.28
CA LEU A 59 -10.77 0.86 5.69
C LEU A 59 -10.55 -0.66 5.58
N LEU A 60 -11.55 -1.47 5.93
CA LEU A 60 -11.47 -2.93 5.79
C LEU A 60 -11.55 -3.39 4.34
N GLU A 61 -12.23 -2.64 3.47
CA GLU A 61 -12.22 -2.88 2.03
C GLU A 61 -10.83 -2.62 1.43
N ILE A 62 -10.15 -1.55 1.84
CA ILE A 62 -8.74 -1.31 1.47
C ILE A 62 -7.86 -2.47 1.97
N ALA A 63 -8.04 -2.90 3.22
CA ALA A 63 -7.28 -4.01 3.81
C ALA A 63 -7.46 -5.32 3.03
N ASP A 64 -8.69 -5.64 2.63
CA ASP A 64 -9.01 -6.82 1.83
C ASP A 64 -8.31 -6.81 0.47
N HIS A 65 -8.40 -5.69 -0.25
CA HIS A 65 -7.78 -5.55 -1.57
C HIS A 65 -6.25 -5.63 -1.50
N VAL A 66 -5.63 -4.95 -0.51
CA VAL A 66 -4.17 -4.97 -0.32
C VAL A 66 -3.69 -6.37 0.01
N LEU A 67 -4.31 -7.07 0.98
CA LEU A 67 -3.90 -8.43 1.33
C LEU A 67 -4.13 -9.41 0.18
N SER A 68 -5.26 -9.29 -0.52
CA SER A 68 -5.56 -10.10 -1.71
C SER A 68 -4.50 -9.90 -2.80
N ALA A 69 -4.03 -8.66 -2.99
CA ALA A 69 -3.01 -8.35 -3.98
C ALA A 69 -1.64 -8.92 -3.62
N GLU A 70 -1.23 -8.84 -2.36
CA GLU A 70 0.03 -9.40 -1.87
C GLU A 70 0.05 -10.93 -2.00
N ILE A 71 -1.07 -11.59 -1.70
CA ILE A 71 -1.23 -13.03 -1.97
C ILE A 71 -1.13 -13.32 -3.47
N ALA A 72 -1.78 -12.51 -4.32
CA ALA A 72 -1.72 -12.68 -5.77
C ALA A 72 -0.30 -12.46 -6.33
N GLU A 73 0.44 -11.47 -5.84
CA GLU A 73 1.83 -11.23 -6.20
C GLU A 73 2.70 -12.43 -5.80
N ALA A 74 2.58 -12.91 -4.57
CA ALA A 74 3.32 -14.07 -4.06
C ALA A 74 2.94 -15.39 -4.78
N GLU A 75 1.74 -15.47 -5.37
CA GLU A 75 1.32 -16.56 -6.27
C GLU A 75 1.85 -16.43 -7.71
N GLY A 76 2.64 -15.40 -8.01
CA GLY A 76 3.15 -15.14 -9.35
C GLY A 76 2.08 -14.60 -10.32
N LYS A 77 1.06 -13.89 -9.79
CA LYS A 77 -0.03 -13.28 -10.56
C LYS A 77 0.03 -11.74 -10.49
N PRO A 78 1.10 -11.10 -10.99
CA PRO A 78 1.29 -9.65 -10.85
C PRO A 78 0.21 -8.83 -11.54
N GLY A 79 -0.40 -9.33 -12.63
CA GLY A 79 -1.52 -8.66 -13.28
C GLY A 79 -2.73 -8.50 -12.34
N LYS A 80 -3.06 -9.56 -11.59
CA LYS A 80 -4.17 -9.52 -10.62
C LYS A 80 -3.83 -8.64 -9.41
N ALA A 81 -2.59 -8.69 -8.95
CA ALA A 81 -2.12 -7.81 -7.87
C ALA A 81 -2.26 -6.33 -8.26
N ILE A 82 -1.89 -5.97 -9.49
CA ILE A 82 -2.02 -4.59 -10.00
C ILE A 82 -3.49 -4.14 -10.06
N GLU A 83 -4.41 -5.00 -10.54
CA GLU A 83 -5.85 -4.68 -10.56
C GLU A 83 -6.37 -4.37 -9.16
N LEU A 84 -6.12 -5.28 -8.21
CA LEU A 84 -6.58 -5.14 -6.82
C LEU A 84 -5.99 -3.91 -6.13
N LEU A 85 -4.71 -3.62 -6.33
CA LEU A 85 -4.07 -2.44 -5.74
C LEU A 85 -4.51 -1.14 -6.41
N ALA A 86 -4.85 -1.15 -7.70
CA ALA A 86 -5.42 0.01 -8.36
C ALA A 86 -6.82 0.34 -7.81
N GLU A 87 -7.64 -0.68 -7.52
CA GLU A 87 -8.93 -0.53 -6.83
C GLU A 87 -8.72 0.00 -5.40
N ALA A 88 -7.76 -0.56 -4.65
CA ALA A 88 -7.42 -0.08 -3.31
C ALA A 88 -6.94 1.37 -3.28
N VAL A 89 -6.16 1.81 -4.29
CA VAL A 89 -5.77 3.22 -4.45
C VAL A 89 -6.98 4.12 -4.67
N GLN A 90 -7.98 3.68 -5.44
CA GLN A 90 -9.21 4.47 -5.64
C GLN A 90 -10.03 4.58 -4.35
N LEU A 91 -10.10 3.50 -3.56
CA LEU A 91 -10.75 3.50 -2.26
C LEU A 91 -10.03 4.44 -1.28
N GLU A 92 -8.69 4.38 -1.23
CA GLU A 92 -7.85 5.28 -0.42
C GLU A 92 -8.05 6.75 -0.81
N ASP A 93 -8.02 7.06 -2.11
CA ASP A 93 -8.25 8.42 -2.62
C ASP A 93 -9.67 8.94 -2.37
N GLY A 94 -10.63 8.04 -2.15
CA GLY A 94 -12.02 8.35 -1.82
C GLY A 94 -12.26 8.62 -0.33
N LEU A 95 -11.28 8.35 0.53
CA LEU A 95 -11.39 8.66 1.96
C LEU A 95 -11.42 10.17 2.19
N ASN A 96 -12.16 10.60 3.21
CA ASN A 96 -12.09 11.96 3.71
C ASN A 96 -10.70 12.23 4.32
N TYR A 97 -10.14 13.41 4.02
CA TYR A 97 -8.83 13.80 4.51
C TYR A 97 -8.77 13.91 6.03
N ASN A 98 -7.74 13.33 6.65
CA ASN A 98 -7.46 13.43 8.08
C ASN A 98 -5.94 13.44 8.36
N GLU A 99 -5.52 14.03 9.48
CA GLU A 99 -4.13 14.02 9.96
C GLU A 99 -4.04 13.50 11.42
N PRO A 100 -3.43 12.32 11.66
CA PRO A 100 -2.83 11.42 10.68
C PRO A 100 -3.87 10.77 9.76
N PRO A 101 -3.48 10.29 8.56
CA PRO A 101 -4.37 9.51 7.70
C PRO A 101 -4.91 8.29 8.44
N ASP A 102 -6.19 7.97 8.22
CA ASP A 102 -6.82 6.80 8.86
C ASP A 102 -6.26 5.47 8.31
N TRP A 103 -5.77 5.48 7.06
CA TRP A 103 -4.98 4.39 6.48
C TRP A 103 -3.48 4.69 6.60
N PHE A 104 -2.76 3.77 7.23
CA PHE A 104 -1.44 4.02 7.81
C PHE A 104 -0.27 4.08 6.81
N PHE A 105 -0.36 3.38 5.67
CA PHE A 105 0.65 3.44 4.61
C PHE A 105 -0.04 3.58 3.25
N SER A 106 0.44 4.52 2.44
CA SER A 106 -0.05 4.72 1.07
C SER A 106 -0.09 3.40 0.32
N VAL A 107 -1.25 3.02 -0.21
CA VAL A 107 -1.41 1.78 -1.00
C VAL A 107 -0.44 1.77 -2.19
N ARG A 108 -0.04 2.96 -2.65
CA ARG A 108 0.92 3.15 -3.73
C ARG A 108 2.31 2.59 -3.43
N HIS A 109 2.65 2.36 -2.16
CA HIS A 109 3.89 1.68 -1.74
C HIS A 109 3.88 0.20 -2.09
N HIS A 110 2.70 -0.41 -2.21
CA HIS A 110 2.54 -1.78 -2.69
C HIS A 110 2.49 -1.82 -4.22
N LEU A 111 1.71 -0.93 -4.86
CA LEU A 111 1.52 -0.95 -6.31
C LEU A 111 2.77 -0.56 -7.11
N GLY A 112 3.47 0.47 -6.65
CA GLY A 112 4.59 1.05 -7.40
C GLY A 112 5.74 0.07 -7.70
N PRO A 113 6.24 -0.70 -6.72
CA PRO A 113 7.24 -1.75 -6.96
C PRO A 113 6.81 -2.77 -8.01
N ILE A 114 5.56 -3.25 -7.96
CA ILE A 114 5.04 -4.22 -8.93
C ILE A 114 5.03 -3.62 -10.33
N LEU A 115 4.61 -2.36 -10.49
CA LEU A 115 4.66 -1.67 -11.78
C LEU A 115 6.09 -1.57 -12.32
N LEU A 116 7.07 -1.26 -11.47
CA LEU A 116 8.49 -1.21 -11.85
C LEU A 116 9.01 -2.58 -12.29
N GLU A 117 8.73 -3.63 -11.52
CA GLU A 117 9.13 -5.01 -11.84
C GLU A 117 8.51 -5.50 -13.16
N GLN A 118 7.24 -5.14 -13.41
CA GLN A 118 6.54 -5.42 -14.67
C GLN A 118 6.92 -4.46 -15.81
N LYS A 119 7.92 -3.59 -15.61
CA LYS A 119 8.41 -2.61 -16.61
C LYS A 119 7.35 -1.62 -17.10
N ARG A 120 6.29 -1.41 -16.31
CA ARG A 120 5.21 -0.42 -16.53
C ARG A 120 5.66 0.96 -16.03
N TYR A 121 6.81 1.42 -16.51
CA TYR A 121 7.52 2.56 -15.92
C TYR A 121 6.74 3.89 -16.00
N ALA A 122 6.02 4.13 -17.09
CA ALA A 122 5.21 5.34 -17.24
C ALA A 122 4.05 5.38 -16.23
N GLU A 123 3.47 4.23 -15.90
CA GLU A 123 2.41 4.13 -14.90
C GLU A 123 2.96 4.28 -13.49
N ALA A 124 4.13 3.68 -13.20
CA ALA A 124 4.83 3.91 -11.95
C ALA A 124 5.19 5.39 -11.74
N GLU A 125 5.66 6.09 -12.79
CA GLU A 125 5.91 7.53 -12.74
C GLU A 125 4.65 8.31 -12.37
N ALA A 126 3.52 8.06 -13.03
CA ALA A 126 2.26 8.72 -12.74
C ALA A 126 1.79 8.46 -11.30
N LEU A 127 1.89 7.21 -10.85
CA LEU A 127 1.55 6.79 -9.49
C LEU A 127 2.36 7.56 -8.44
N TYR A 128 3.68 7.59 -8.57
CA TYR A 128 4.55 8.27 -7.60
C TYR A 128 4.43 9.80 -7.68
N LYS A 129 4.23 10.38 -8.86
CA LYS A 129 3.94 11.81 -8.99
C LYS A 129 2.67 12.16 -8.20
N ARG A 130 1.62 11.35 -8.31
CA ARG A 130 0.37 11.54 -7.57
C ARG A 130 0.56 11.42 -6.05
N ASP A 131 1.31 10.43 -5.57
CA ASP A 131 1.65 10.30 -4.14
C ASP A 131 2.34 11.57 -3.61
N LEU A 132 3.30 12.10 -4.38
CA LEU A 132 4.08 13.28 -4.02
C LEU A 132 3.31 14.61 -4.09
N GLU A 133 2.11 14.63 -4.67
CA GLU A 133 1.21 15.79 -4.57
C GLU A 133 0.64 15.93 -3.16
N ILE A 134 0.38 14.79 -2.51
CA ILE A 134 -0.16 14.69 -1.15
C ILE A 134 1.00 14.68 -0.15
N PHE A 135 1.94 13.74 -0.29
CA PHE A 135 3.07 13.54 0.62
C PHE A 135 4.38 14.00 -0.02
N ARG A 136 4.57 15.33 -0.11
CA ARG A 136 5.66 15.97 -0.90
C ARG A 136 7.09 15.48 -0.66
N LYS A 137 7.37 14.91 0.52
CA LYS A 137 8.67 14.40 0.95
C LYS A 137 8.68 12.89 1.23
N ASN A 138 7.71 12.15 0.71
CA ASN A 138 7.66 10.70 0.87
C ASN A 138 8.87 10.03 0.20
N GLY A 139 9.79 9.50 1.01
CA GLY A 139 11.04 8.91 0.52
C GLY A 139 10.82 7.69 -0.38
N TYR A 140 9.84 6.85 -0.07
CA TYR A 140 9.49 5.69 -0.90
C TYR A 140 9.01 6.10 -2.29
N ALA A 141 8.15 7.13 -2.36
CA ALA A 141 7.65 7.64 -3.64
C ALA A 141 8.74 8.40 -4.42
N LEU A 142 9.60 9.18 -3.75
CA LEU A 142 10.74 9.82 -4.39
C LEU A 142 11.72 8.80 -4.99
N LYS A 143 12.00 7.72 -4.26
CA LYS A 143 12.84 6.63 -4.72
C LYS A 143 12.24 5.94 -5.95
N GLY A 144 10.96 5.56 -5.89
CA GLY A 144 10.28 4.90 -6.99
C GLY A 144 10.11 5.80 -8.23
N LEU A 145 9.86 7.10 -8.04
CA LEU A 145 9.83 8.07 -9.12
C LEU A 145 11.20 8.19 -9.79
N TYR A 146 12.28 8.23 -9.01
CA TYR A 146 13.63 8.23 -9.56
C TYR A 146 13.89 6.97 -10.41
N GLU A 147 13.55 5.79 -9.90
CA GLU A 147 13.72 4.51 -10.61
C GLU A 147 12.92 4.47 -11.92
N SER A 148 11.66 4.91 -11.90
CA SER A 148 10.80 4.92 -13.09
C SER A 148 11.31 5.90 -14.16
N LEU A 149 11.82 7.07 -13.76
CA LEU A 149 12.39 8.06 -14.68
C LEU A 149 13.72 7.58 -15.29
N VAL A 150 14.58 6.94 -14.49
CA VAL A 150 15.83 6.34 -15.00
C VAL A 150 15.53 5.26 -16.02
N ALA A 151 14.58 4.36 -15.73
CA ALA A 151 14.18 3.28 -16.62
C ALA A 151 13.60 3.79 -17.96
N GLN A 152 12.99 4.97 -17.96
CA GLN A 152 12.50 5.66 -19.16
C GLN A 152 13.56 6.53 -19.87
N GLY A 153 14.77 6.67 -19.32
CA GLY A 153 15.82 7.51 -19.89
C GLY A 153 15.62 9.02 -19.68
N LYS A 154 14.71 9.44 -18.79
CA LYS A 154 14.40 10.84 -18.46
C LYS A 154 15.44 11.44 -17.50
N LYS A 155 16.68 11.56 -17.98
CA LYS A 155 17.87 11.84 -17.14
C LYS A 155 17.81 13.17 -16.36
N GLU A 156 17.28 14.24 -16.94
CA GLU A 156 17.20 15.53 -16.23
C GLU A 156 16.19 15.48 -15.08
N GLU A 157 14.98 14.97 -15.34
CA GLU A 157 13.96 14.80 -14.30
C GLU A 157 14.44 13.85 -13.20
N ALA A 158 15.06 12.73 -13.57
CA ALA A 158 15.62 11.78 -12.62
C ALA A 158 16.67 12.43 -11.70
N ARG A 159 17.55 13.29 -12.24
CA ARG A 159 18.55 14.01 -11.44
C ARG A 159 17.91 14.93 -10.41
N GLU A 160 16.83 15.62 -10.76
CA GLU A 160 16.13 16.51 -9.85
C GLU A 160 15.40 15.73 -8.75
N VAL A 161 14.70 14.66 -9.11
CA VAL A 161 14.03 13.78 -8.14
C VAL A 161 15.05 13.13 -7.19
N LYS A 162 16.23 12.74 -7.70
CA LYS A 162 17.29 12.18 -6.85
C LYS A 162 17.76 13.17 -5.78
N LYS A 163 17.95 14.45 -6.11
CA LYS A 163 18.31 15.46 -5.11
C LYS A 163 17.27 15.56 -4.00
N ARG A 164 15.99 15.62 -4.37
CA ARG A 164 14.88 15.63 -3.42
C ARG A 164 14.86 14.38 -2.54
N PHE A 165 15.13 13.21 -3.12
CA PHE A 165 15.27 11.96 -2.37
C PHE A 165 16.42 12.02 -1.36
N ASP A 166 17.61 12.41 -1.83
CA ASP A 166 18.81 12.50 -0.98
C ASP A 166 18.59 13.46 0.20
N GLU A 167 17.92 14.60 -0.04
CA GLU A 167 17.55 15.57 1.01
C GLU A 167 16.51 15.02 2.00
N ALA A 168 15.46 14.34 1.49
CA ALA A 168 14.40 13.78 2.32
C ALA A 168 14.89 12.60 3.18
N TRP A 169 15.90 11.86 2.70
CA TRP A 169 16.38 10.62 3.31
C TRP A 169 17.72 10.77 4.05
N GLN A 170 18.28 11.98 4.14
CA GLN A 170 19.62 12.22 4.69
C GLN A 170 19.81 11.80 6.17
N TRP A 171 18.74 11.75 6.95
CA TRP A 171 18.75 11.39 8.38
C TRP A 171 18.20 9.99 8.65
N ALA A 172 17.89 9.23 7.62
CA ALA A 172 17.32 7.90 7.79
C ALA A 172 18.41 6.89 8.19
N ASP A 173 18.10 6.05 9.19
CA ASP A 173 19.01 4.98 9.64
C ASP A 173 19.08 3.78 8.67
N VAL A 174 18.14 3.71 7.72
CA VAL A 174 18.05 2.66 6.71
C VAL A 174 18.29 3.22 5.31
N ARG A 175 19.02 2.47 4.48
CA ARG A 175 19.17 2.78 3.06
C ARG A 175 18.03 2.15 2.27
N LEU A 176 17.28 2.95 1.49
CA LEU A 176 16.27 2.41 0.58
C LEU A 176 16.91 1.93 -0.72
N GLU A 177 16.92 0.61 -0.90
CA GLU A 177 17.37 -0.02 -2.15
C GLU A 177 16.29 0.03 -3.24
N ALA A 178 15.02 -0.07 -2.85
CA ALA A 178 13.84 0.04 -3.71
C ALA A 178 12.82 1.02 -3.10
N SER A 179 11.72 1.26 -3.81
CA SER A 179 10.56 2.02 -3.33
C SER A 179 9.68 1.27 -2.30
N LYS A 180 10.13 0.10 -1.83
CA LYS A 180 9.62 -0.64 -0.68
C LYS A 180 10.78 -1.06 0.22
N VAL A 181 10.50 -1.34 1.50
CA VAL A 181 11.47 -2.02 2.37
C VAL A 181 11.62 -3.45 1.86
N VAL A 182 12.85 -3.82 1.51
CA VAL A 182 13.20 -5.21 1.16
C VAL A 182 13.71 -5.84 2.46
N SER A 183 12.93 -6.77 3.01
CA SER A 183 13.27 -7.53 4.22
C SER A 183 14.12 -8.75 3.91
#